data_AF-A0A963V8N3-F1
#
_entry.id   AF-A0A963V8N3-F1
#
_cell.length_a   1.000
_cell.length_b   1.000
_cell.length_c   1.000
_cell.angle_alpha   90.00
_cell.angle_beta   90.00
_cell.angle_gamma   90.00
#
_symmetry.space_group_name_H-M   'P 1'
#
loop_
_entity.id
_entity.type
_entity.pdbx_description
1 polymer ?
#
loop_
_entity_poly.entity_id
_entity_poly.type
_entity_poly.pdbx_seq_one_letter_code
_entity_poly.pdbx_strand_id
1 'polypeptide(L)'
;MNNGLTTQAPRRLRRLLKRERGGISVLSLQMLLCSLVVGGFAVDVGNAFQTWTQLQATADSAAHAALWSREWNSADTAKTKAIQIATNMMPVSRYGDVLTPEDIVFGTWDATNEQFTPNPASKSAVFVSTRRYEARNNGLGTWFLRLAGRDEFDVAAGSV
;
A
#
# COMPACT_ATOMS: atom_id res chain seq x y z
N MET A 1 -1.36 5.33 80.51
CA MET A 1 -1.75 4.79 79.20
C MET A 1 -2.24 5.96 78.34
N ASN A 2 -1.48 6.37 77.32
CA ASN A 2 -2.06 6.79 76.04
C ASN A 2 -0.95 7.01 74.99
N ASN A 3 -1.13 6.31 73.87
CA ASN A 3 -0.20 6.17 72.76
C ASN A 3 -0.29 7.40 71.84
N GLY A 4 0.85 8.05 71.59
CA GLY A 4 0.99 9.12 70.61
C GLY A 4 2.03 8.78 69.56
N LEU A 5 1.81 7.74 68.75
CA LEU A 5 2.67 7.45 67.60
C LEU A 5 2.27 8.36 66.43
N THR A 6 2.82 9.58 66.40
CA THR A 6 2.74 10.44 65.22
C THR A 6 3.59 9.82 64.11
N THR A 7 2.97 9.20 63.12
CA THR A 7 3.61 8.70 61.90
C THR A 7 4.18 9.87 61.09
N GLN A 8 5.38 10.33 61.43
CA GLN A 8 6.13 11.27 60.61
C GLN A 8 6.67 10.52 59.39
N ALA A 9 5.91 10.54 58.29
CA ALA A 9 6.42 10.08 57.00
C ALA A 9 7.77 10.77 56.73
N PRO A 10 8.84 10.02 56.47
CA PRO A 10 10.20 10.56 56.45
C PRO A 10 10.28 11.71 55.43
N ARG A 11 10.80 12.86 55.84
CA ARG A 11 10.93 14.10 55.04
C ARG A 11 11.46 13.88 53.61
N ARG A 12 12.23 12.81 53.40
CA ARG A 12 12.75 12.38 52.09
C ARG A 12 11.64 11.94 51.12
N LEU A 13 10.60 11.24 51.61
CA LEU A 13 9.47 10.78 50.81
C LEU A 13 8.59 11.96 50.35
N ARG A 14 8.33 12.92 51.24
CA ARG A 14 7.65 14.18 50.91
C ARG A 14 8.42 15.03 49.89
N ARG A 15 9.76 15.00 49.93
CA ARG A 15 10.63 15.68 48.93
C ARG A 15 10.63 15.00 47.57
N LEU A 16 10.54 13.67 47.53
CA LEU A 16 10.42 12.92 46.27
C LEU A 16 9.06 13.18 45.59
N LEU A 17 7.97 13.18 46.37
CA LEU A 17 6.62 13.47 45.88
C LEU A 17 6.42 14.93 45.38
N LYS A 18 7.20 15.89 45.89
CA LYS A 18 7.18 17.30 45.44
C LYS A 18 8.12 17.60 44.26
N ARG A 19 8.79 16.60 43.69
CA ARG A 19 9.85 16.81 42.70
C ARG A 19 9.30 16.73 41.28
N GLU A 20 9.04 17.88 40.66
CA GLU A 20 8.49 18.00 39.30
C GLU A 20 9.54 17.95 38.18
N ARG A 21 10.82 17.77 38.53
CA ARG A 21 11.96 17.82 37.58
C ARG A 21 11.94 16.76 36.46
N GLY A 22 11.00 15.81 36.48
CA GLY A 22 10.80 14.80 35.43
C GLY A 22 9.57 15.01 34.55
N GLY A 23 8.71 15.99 34.83
CA GLY A 23 7.45 16.20 34.08
C GLY A 23 7.68 16.47 32.59
N ILE A 24 8.70 17.27 32.27
CA ILE A 24 9.11 17.53 30.88
C ILE A 24 9.61 16.26 30.20
N SER A 25 10.34 15.39 30.90
CA SER A 25 10.83 14.13 30.32
C SER A 25 9.69 13.18 29.94
N VAL A 26 8.65 13.10 30.77
CA VAL A 26 7.43 12.32 30.46
C VAL A 26 6.69 12.90 29.26
N LEU A 27 6.52 14.23 29.24
CA LEU A 27 5.90 14.92 28.09
C LEU A 27 6.72 14.72 26.81
N SER A 28 8.04 14.86 26.86
CA SER A 28 8.92 14.64 25.71
C SER A 28 8.85 13.22 25.19
N LEU A 29 8.79 12.21 26.07
CA LEU A 29 8.60 10.83 25.68
C LEU A 29 7.23 10.63 25.00
N GLN A 30 6.17 11.23 25.55
CA GLN A 30 4.84 11.17 24.93
C GLN A 30 4.82 11.83 23.55
N MET A 31 5.42 13.02 23.40
CA MET A 31 5.50 13.73 22.13
C MET A 31 6.33 12.96 21.10
N LEU A 32 7.42 12.31 21.53
CA LEU A 32 8.22 11.42 20.70
C LEU A 32 7.38 10.26 20.17
N LEU A 33 6.65 9.57 21.05
CA LEU A 33 5.78 8.44 20.66
C LEU A 33 4.69 8.88 19.68
N CYS A 34 4.02 10.00 19.94
CA CYS A 34 3.02 10.56 19.01
C CYS A 34 3.65 10.87 17.64
N SER A 35 4.84 11.47 17.64
CA SER A 35 5.56 11.80 16.40
C SER A 35 5.96 10.55 15.61
N LEU A 36 6.39 9.49 16.28
CA LEU A 36 6.72 8.21 15.64
C LEU A 36 5.48 7.53 15.03
N VAL A 37 4.33 7.60 15.70
CA VAL A 37 3.08 7.04 15.17
C VAL A 37 2.63 7.79 13.92
N VAL A 38 2.56 9.13 13.98
CA VAL A 38 2.15 9.94 12.82
C VAL A 38 3.17 9.85 11.69
N GLY A 39 4.46 9.90 12.03
CA GLY A 39 5.54 9.76 11.05
C GLY A 39 5.52 8.39 10.38
N GLY A 40 5.40 7.30 11.16
CA GLY A 40 5.30 5.95 10.61
C GLY A 40 4.09 5.76 9.70
N PHE A 41 2.93 6.28 10.10
CA PHE A 41 1.74 6.29 9.26
C PHE A 41 1.97 7.03 7.94
N ALA A 42 2.61 8.21 7.97
CA ALA A 42 2.94 8.96 6.77
C ALA A 42 3.87 8.19 5.83
N VAL A 43 4.84 7.44 6.37
CA VAL A 43 5.74 6.60 5.58
C VAL A 43 4.98 5.47 4.88
N ASP A 44 4.09 4.76 5.60
CA ASP A 44 3.31 3.66 5.02
C ASP A 44 2.34 4.14 3.94
N VAL A 45 1.67 5.27 4.15
CA VAL A 45 0.80 5.90 3.13
C VAL A 45 1.61 6.36 1.91
N GLY A 46 2.79 6.94 2.12
CA GLY A 46 3.70 7.33 1.03
C GLY A 46 4.11 6.14 0.16
N ASN A 47 4.40 4.99 0.79
CA ASN A 47 4.70 3.74 0.09
C ASN A 47 3.51 3.21 -0.73
N ALA A 48 2.30 3.33 -0.19
CA ALA A 48 1.08 2.96 -0.91
C ALA A 48 0.88 3.81 -2.17
N PHE A 49 1.03 5.14 -2.07
CA PHE A 49 0.94 6.03 -3.23
C PHE A 49 2.04 5.79 -4.26
N GLN A 50 3.28 5.53 -3.82
CA GLN A 50 4.37 5.17 -4.72
C GLN A 50 4.06 3.88 -5.48
N THR A 51 3.59 2.85 -4.76
CA THR A 51 3.22 1.56 -5.35
C THR A 51 2.06 1.70 -6.33
N TRP A 52 1.04 2.51 -6.00
CA TRP A 52 -0.07 2.80 -6.91
C TRP A 52 0.42 3.45 -8.20
N THR A 53 1.32 4.42 -8.12
CA THR A 53 1.91 5.07 -9.30
C THR A 53 2.70 4.07 -10.17
N GLN A 54 3.45 3.16 -9.55
CA GLN A 54 4.16 2.10 -10.27
C GLN A 54 3.20 1.12 -10.96
N LEU A 55 2.12 0.73 -10.27
CA LEU A 55 1.08 -0.13 -10.84
C LEU A 55 0.38 0.54 -12.02
N GLN A 56 0.07 1.84 -11.92
CA GLN A 56 -0.54 2.60 -13.02
C GLN A 56 0.38 2.66 -14.23
N ALA A 57 1.64 3.05 -14.06
CA ALA A 57 2.62 3.10 -15.15
C ALA A 57 2.81 1.72 -15.81
N THR A 58 2.75 0.66 -15.01
CA THR A 58 2.82 -0.74 -15.49
C THR A 58 1.55 -1.12 -16.26
N ALA A 59 0.36 -0.73 -15.78
CA ALA A 59 -0.90 -0.96 -16.47
C ALA A 59 -0.95 -0.25 -17.83
N ASP A 60 -0.56 1.02 -17.89
CA ASP A 60 -0.55 1.81 -19.13
C ASP A 60 0.42 1.22 -20.16
N SER A 61 1.62 0.83 -19.72
CA SER A 61 2.63 0.20 -20.59
C SER A 61 2.18 -1.17 -21.08
N ALA A 62 1.57 -1.97 -20.22
CA ALA A 62 1.04 -3.29 -20.57
C ALA A 62 -0.16 -3.19 -21.52
N ALA A 63 -1.08 -2.24 -21.29
CA ALA A 63 -2.22 -1.94 -22.16
C ALA A 63 -1.74 -1.53 -23.57
N HIS A 64 -0.78 -0.61 -23.63
CA HIS A 64 -0.19 -0.19 -24.90
C HIS A 64 0.44 -1.37 -25.66
N ALA A 65 1.24 -2.19 -24.96
CA ALA A 65 1.87 -3.36 -25.57
C ALA A 65 0.86 -4.43 -26.01
N ALA A 66 -0.21 -4.65 -25.24
CA ALA A 66 -1.30 -5.54 -25.59
C ALA A 66 -1.98 -5.07 -26.88
N LEU A 67 -2.37 -3.80 -26.94
CA LEU A 67 -3.09 -3.23 -28.09
C LEU A 67 -2.22 -3.23 -29.35
N TRP A 68 -0.96 -2.80 -29.23
CA TRP A 68 0.00 -2.81 -30.33
C TRP A 68 0.23 -4.22 -30.89
N SER A 69 0.39 -5.22 -30.00
CA SER A 69 0.57 -6.61 -30.42
C SER A 69 -0.71 -7.18 -31.04
N ARG A 70 -1.88 -6.80 -30.53
CA ARG A 70 -3.20 -7.27 -30.97
C ARG A 70 -3.53 -6.89 -32.41
N GLU A 71 -2.94 -5.82 -32.94
CA GLU A 71 -3.13 -5.40 -34.33
C GLU A 71 -2.78 -6.52 -35.32
N TRP A 72 -1.66 -7.19 -35.09
CA TRP A 72 -1.10 -8.21 -36.00
C TRP A 72 -1.14 -9.64 -35.45
N ASN A 73 -1.57 -9.85 -34.20
CA ASN A 73 -1.50 -11.15 -33.53
C ASN A 73 -2.83 -11.58 -32.88
N SER A 74 -2.86 -12.84 -32.43
CA SER A 74 -3.95 -13.38 -31.61
C SER A 74 -4.02 -12.70 -30.23
N ALA A 75 -5.14 -12.88 -29.54
CA ALA A 75 -5.35 -12.31 -28.21
C ALA A 75 -4.34 -12.88 -27.21
N ASP A 76 -4.05 -14.18 -27.30
CA ASP A 76 -3.13 -14.87 -26.38
C ASP A 76 -1.69 -14.38 -26.55
N THR A 77 -1.24 -14.18 -27.79
CA THR A 77 0.08 -13.59 -28.07
C THR A 77 0.18 -12.17 -27.52
N ALA A 78 -0.87 -11.37 -27.70
CA ALA A 78 -0.92 -10.00 -27.19
C ALA A 78 -0.91 -9.95 -25.65
N LYS A 79 -1.68 -10.82 -24.99
CA LYS A 79 -1.66 -10.98 -23.52
C LYS A 79 -0.28 -11.37 -23.01
N THR A 80 0.36 -12.34 -23.67
CA THR A 80 1.72 -12.77 -23.33
C THR A 80 2.71 -11.61 -23.44
N LYS A 81 2.59 -10.77 -24.48
CA LYS A 81 3.45 -9.61 -24.65
C LYS A 81 3.24 -8.55 -23.57
N ALA A 82 2.00 -8.30 -23.18
CA ALA A 82 1.67 -7.38 -22.09
C ALA A 82 2.23 -7.85 -20.75
N ILE A 83 2.11 -9.14 -20.43
CA ILE A 83 2.68 -9.75 -19.22
C ILE A 83 4.21 -9.65 -19.21
N GLN A 84 4.87 -9.84 -20.36
CA GLN A 84 6.32 -9.62 -20.46
C GLN A 84 6.72 -8.18 -20.11
N ILE A 85 5.98 -7.18 -20.60
CA ILE A 85 6.24 -5.77 -20.27
C ILE A 85 6.00 -5.52 -18.79
N ALA A 86 4.89 -6.02 -18.24
CA ALA A 86 4.58 -5.89 -16.82
C ALA A 86 5.66 -6.53 -15.93
N THR A 87 6.14 -7.72 -16.28
CA THR A 87 7.20 -8.43 -15.54
C THR A 87 8.55 -7.73 -15.62
N ASN A 88 8.85 -7.05 -16.73
CA ASN A 88 10.08 -6.26 -16.85
C ASN A 88 10.05 -5.00 -15.97
N MET A 89 8.89 -4.37 -15.82
CA MET A 89 8.72 -3.18 -14.97
C MET A 89 8.60 -3.54 -13.48
N MET A 90 7.84 -4.59 -13.19
CA MET A 90 7.59 -5.11 -11.86
C MET A 90 7.89 -6.62 -11.82
N PRO A 91 9.16 -7.01 -11.61
CA PRO A 91 9.56 -8.42 -11.55
C PRO A 91 8.83 -9.20 -10.46
N VAL A 92 8.37 -10.40 -10.81
CA VAL A 92 7.64 -11.31 -9.91
C VAL A 92 8.43 -11.64 -8.63
N SER A 93 9.76 -11.75 -8.74
CA SER A 93 10.64 -12.01 -7.59
C SER A 93 10.58 -10.93 -6.50
N ARG A 94 10.16 -9.71 -6.84
CA ARG A 94 10.10 -8.57 -5.92
C ARG A 94 8.68 -8.17 -5.57
N TYR A 95 7.75 -8.23 -6.53
CA TYR A 95 6.40 -7.68 -6.38
C TYR A 95 5.30 -8.74 -6.39
N GLY A 96 5.63 -10.01 -6.59
CA GLY A 96 4.66 -11.06 -6.90
C GLY A 96 4.05 -10.87 -8.28
N ASP A 97 3.01 -11.64 -8.59
CA ASP A 97 2.33 -11.56 -9.87
C ASP A 97 1.34 -10.40 -9.90
N VAL A 98 1.76 -9.28 -10.50
CA VAL A 98 0.96 -8.04 -10.56
C VAL A 98 -0.07 -8.04 -11.69
N LEU A 99 0.07 -8.94 -12.69
CA LEU A 99 -0.77 -8.95 -13.89
C LEU A 99 -0.90 -10.36 -14.45
N THR A 100 -2.12 -10.90 -14.39
CA THR A 100 -2.46 -12.21 -14.94
C THR A 100 -3.17 -12.09 -16.30
N PRO A 101 -3.22 -13.15 -17.13
CA PRO A 101 -3.97 -13.12 -18.40
C PRO A 101 -5.44 -12.74 -18.27
N GLU A 102 -6.07 -13.03 -17.12
CA GLU A 102 -7.46 -12.73 -16.81
C GLU A 102 -7.69 -11.25 -16.52
N ASP A 103 -6.65 -10.54 -16.08
CA ASP A 103 -6.70 -9.09 -15.82
C ASP A 103 -6.59 -8.24 -17.11
N ILE A 104 -6.41 -8.90 -18.27
CA ILE A 104 -6.31 -8.28 -19.59
C ILE A 104 -7.55 -8.66 -20.40
N VAL A 105 -8.40 -7.67 -20.67
CA VAL A 105 -9.68 -7.85 -21.37
C VAL A 105 -9.70 -6.97 -22.60
N PHE A 106 -9.85 -7.56 -23.78
CA PHE A 106 -10.06 -6.80 -25.03
C PHE A 106 -11.51 -6.36 -25.16
N GLY A 107 -11.73 -5.22 -25.80
CA GLY A 107 -13.07 -4.67 -25.95
C GLY A 107 -13.13 -3.38 -26.76
N THR A 108 -14.19 -2.62 -26.53
CA THR A 108 -14.42 -1.30 -27.12
C THR A 108 -14.59 -0.28 -26.00
N TRP A 109 -14.00 0.90 -26.16
CA TRP A 109 -14.15 2.01 -25.23
C TRP A 109 -15.09 3.06 -25.82
N ASP A 110 -16.15 3.40 -25.10
CA ASP A 110 -17.01 4.54 -25.39
C ASP A 110 -16.61 5.72 -24.51
N ALA A 111 -15.92 6.69 -25.11
CA ALA A 111 -15.46 7.90 -24.41
C ALA A 111 -16.58 8.88 -24.06
N THR A 112 -17.78 8.75 -24.66
CA THR A 112 -18.92 9.63 -24.34
C THR A 112 -19.61 9.17 -23.07
N ASN A 113 -19.77 7.85 -22.91
CA ASN A 113 -20.43 7.24 -21.76
C ASN A 113 -19.45 6.74 -20.68
N GLU A 114 -18.14 6.85 -20.93
CA GLU A 114 -17.07 6.30 -20.08
C GLU A 114 -17.27 4.80 -19.78
N GLN A 115 -17.66 4.04 -20.80
CA GLN A 115 -18.01 2.64 -20.68
C GLN A 115 -17.10 1.74 -21.51
N PHE A 116 -16.52 0.75 -20.84
CA PHE A 116 -15.79 -0.33 -21.49
C PHE A 116 -16.72 -1.52 -21.72
N THR A 117 -16.82 -1.98 -22.96
CA THR A 117 -17.59 -3.18 -23.32
C THR A 117 -16.64 -4.31 -23.72
N PRO A 118 -16.59 -5.41 -22.94
CA PRO A 118 -15.75 -6.56 -23.26
C PRO A 118 -16.15 -7.19 -24.60
N ASN A 119 -15.16 -7.39 -25.47
CA ASN A 119 -15.30 -8.11 -26.72
C ASN A 119 -13.95 -8.77 -27.05
N PRO A 120 -13.80 -10.09 -26.86
CA PRO A 120 -12.53 -10.80 -27.08
C PRO A 120 -11.99 -10.70 -28.52
N ALA A 121 -12.88 -10.50 -29.51
CA ALA A 121 -12.50 -10.36 -30.91
C ALA A 121 -12.05 -8.93 -31.26
N SER A 122 -12.31 -7.95 -30.37
CA SER A 122 -11.96 -6.56 -30.61
C SER A 122 -10.44 -6.34 -30.66
N LYS A 123 -10.06 -5.34 -31.45
CA LYS A 123 -8.71 -4.78 -31.53
C LYS A 123 -8.66 -3.29 -31.15
N SER A 124 -9.80 -2.69 -30.80
CA SER A 124 -9.89 -1.23 -30.63
C SER A 124 -9.44 -0.72 -29.27
N ALA A 125 -9.66 -1.51 -28.21
CA ALA A 125 -9.34 -1.11 -26.84
C ALA A 125 -9.00 -2.33 -25.98
N VAL A 126 -8.31 -2.10 -24.88
CA VAL A 126 -7.91 -3.15 -23.93
C VAL A 126 -7.94 -2.61 -22.51
N PHE A 127 -8.75 -3.23 -21.66
CA PHE A 127 -8.72 -2.98 -20.23
C PHE A 127 -7.65 -3.85 -19.59
N VAL A 128 -6.76 -3.22 -18.82
CA VAL A 128 -5.71 -3.88 -18.05
C VAL A 128 -5.81 -3.45 -16.59
N SER A 129 -5.82 -4.42 -15.66
CA SER A 129 -5.83 -4.13 -14.22
C SER A 129 -4.62 -4.75 -13.52
N THR A 130 -3.72 -3.92 -13.02
CA THR A 130 -2.56 -4.36 -12.23
C THR A 130 -2.91 -4.30 -10.74
N ARG A 131 -2.52 -5.33 -9.98
CA ARG A 131 -2.95 -5.46 -8.58
C ARG A 131 -1.90 -6.07 -7.67
N ARG A 132 -1.81 -5.52 -6.46
CA ARG A 132 -1.10 -6.09 -5.31
C ARG A 132 -2.06 -6.21 -4.16
N TYR A 133 -2.44 -7.44 -3.81
CA TYR A 133 -3.39 -7.69 -2.75
C TYR A 133 -3.05 -8.94 -1.94
N GLU A 134 -3.42 -8.93 -0.67
CA GLU A 134 -3.10 -10.00 0.29
C GLU A 134 -3.64 -11.35 -0.23
N ALA A 135 -4.86 -11.40 -0.75
CA ALA A 135 -5.46 -12.63 -1.28
C ALA A 135 -4.77 -13.20 -2.54
N ARG A 136 -3.86 -12.47 -3.20
CA ARG A 136 -2.98 -12.98 -4.28
C ARG A 136 -1.58 -13.32 -3.78
N ASN A 137 -1.35 -13.28 -2.47
CA ASN A 137 -0.04 -13.40 -1.83
C ASN A 137 1.00 -12.40 -2.40
N ASN A 138 0.53 -11.21 -2.79
CA ASN A 138 1.38 -10.15 -3.34
C ASN A 138 1.06 -8.76 -2.76
N GLY A 139 0.41 -8.71 -1.60
CA GLY A 139 0.05 -7.48 -0.90
C GLY A 139 1.25 -6.58 -0.62
N LEU A 140 0.96 -5.30 -0.41
CA LEU A 140 1.97 -4.31 -0.07
C LEU A 140 2.23 -4.34 1.44
N GLY A 141 3.33 -4.94 1.86
CA GLY A 141 3.74 -4.93 3.27
C GLY A 141 3.88 -3.51 3.82
N THR A 142 3.32 -3.30 5.02
CA THR A 142 3.52 -2.06 5.78
C THR A 142 4.75 -2.17 6.67
N TRP A 143 5.37 -1.04 7.00
CA TRP A 143 6.50 -1.00 7.90
C TRP A 143 6.08 -0.75 9.34
N PHE A 144 5.34 0.34 9.58
CA PHE A 144 4.99 0.80 10.93
C PHE A 144 3.59 0.36 11.34
N LEU A 145 2.62 0.33 10.42
CA LEU A 145 1.25 -0.11 10.67
C LEU A 145 1.15 -1.58 11.06
N ARG A 146 2.13 -2.40 10.68
CA ARG A 146 2.32 -3.76 11.20
C ARG A 146 2.35 -3.79 12.74
N LEU A 147 2.93 -2.78 13.40
CA LEU A 147 2.96 -2.68 14.87
C LEU A 147 1.55 -2.48 15.47
N ALA A 148 0.62 -1.96 14.66
CA ALA A 148 -0.79 -1.81 14.99
C ALA A 148 -1.66 -2.95 14.45
N GLY A 149 -1.05 -4.06 14.00
CA GLY A 149 -1.76 -5.25 13.49
C GLY A 149 -2.27 -5.14 12.04
N ARG A 150 -1.72 -4.21 11.25
CA ARG A 150 -2.03 -4.05 9.82
C ARG A 150 -0.78 -4.34 9.00
N ASP A 151 -0.59 -5.61 8.63
CA ASP A 151 0.64 -6.06 7.98
C ASP A 151 0.72 -5.72 6.49
N GLU A 152 -0.42 -5.64 5.80
CA GLU A 152 -0.46 -5.43 4.35
C GLU A 152 -1.53 -4.42 3.90
N PHE A 153 -1.33 -3.86 2.71
CA PHE A 153 -2.28 -3.06 1.97
C PHE A 153 -2.58 -3.66 0.60
N ASP A 154 -3.84 -3.51 0.19
CA ASP A 154 -4.30 -3.82 -1.14
C ASP A 154 -4.25 -2.55 -2.01
N VAL A 155 -3.57 -2.63 -3.15
CA VAL A 155 -3.42 -1.53 -4.10
C VAL A 155 -3.67 -2.05 -5.51
N ALA A 156 -4.51 -1.36 -6.26
CA ALA A 156 -4.83 -1.69 -7.64
C ALA A 156 -4.81 -0.44 -8.51
N ALA A 157 -4.46 -0.62 -9.77
CA ALA A 157 -4.50 0.39 -10.81
C ALA A 157 -5.06 -0.21 -12.10
N GLY A 158 -5.52 0.64 -13.02
CA GLY A 158 -6.14 0.18 -14.26
C GLY A 158 -6.02 1.18 -15.39
N SER A 159 -6.04 0.67 -16.61
CA SER A 159 -5.94 1.43 -17.85
C SER A 159 -6.87 0.82 -18.91
N VAL A 160 -7.43 1.65 -19.81
CA VAL A 160 -8.33 1.26 -20.92
C VAL A 160 -7.77 1.78 -22.24
#